data_AF-A0A6F9B6I8-F1
#
_entry.id   AF-A0A6F9B6I8-F1
#
_cell.length_a   1.000
_cell.length_b   1.000
_cell.length_c   1.000
_cell.angle_alpha   90.00
_cell.angle_beta   90.00
_cell.angle_gamma   90.00
#
_symmetry.space_group_name_H-M   'P 1'
#
loop_
_entity.id
_entity.type
_entity.pdbx_description
1 polymer ?
#
loop_
_entity_poly.entity_id
_entity_poly.type
_entity_poly.pdbx_seq_one_letter_code
_entity_poly.pdbx_strand_id
1 'polypeptide(L)'
;MQQFEGQQAPSTFYISVYILIAVGAVMMFVGFLGCYGAIQESQCLLGTFFFMLICLFACEVAAGIWGFSNRDTISKEMINFYDAAYIKSVDVVDSPTKTAAIKVLEVFHETSCHLKLNDLFSEKLYLIGLAALVVAVIMIFEMIFTMVLCCGIRNATPVY
;
A
#
# COMPACT_ATOMS: atom_id res chain seq x y z
N MET A 1 -12.00 7.83 -25.32
CA MET A 1 -11.06 8.30 -24.27
C MET A 1 -9.65 7.78 -24.53
N GLN A 2 -9.11 8.07 -25.71
CA GLN A 2 -7.69 7.98 -26.03
C GLN A 2 -7.44 9.10 -27.05
N GLN A 3 -6.25 9.69 -27.04
CA GLN A 3 -5.76 10.82 -27.88
C GLN A 3 -5.82 12.20 -27.17
N PHE A 4 -4.78 12.50 -26.39
CA PHE A 4 -4.00 13.73 -26.52
C PHE A 4 -2.53 13.38 -26.25
N GLU A 5 -1.72 13.55 -27.30
CA GLU A 5 -0.26 13.73 -27.38
C GLU A 5 0.72 12.64 -26.86
N GLY A 6 1.22 11.82 -27.81
CA GLY A 6 2.65 11.83 -28.16
C GLY A 6 3.72 11.29 -27.21
N GLN A 7 3.47 11.09 -25.92
CA GLN A 7 4.42 10.44 -24.99
C GLN A 7 3.81 9.12 -24.50
N GLN A 8 4.39 8.01 -24.95
CA GLN A 8 4.11 6.68 -24.41
C GLN A 8 4.39 6.73 -22.89
N ALA A 9 3.34 6.78 -22.07
CA ALA A 9 3.51 6.83 -20.62
C ALA A 9 4.30 5.58 -20.16
N PRO A 10 5.28 5.73 -19.26
CA PRO A 10 6.15 4.63 -18.88
C PRO A 10 5.33 3.48 -18.29
N SER A 11 5.61 2.25 -18.70
CA SER A 11 4.89 1.04 -18.23
C SER A 11 4.90 0.91 -16.70
N THR A 12 5.95 1.40 -16.05
CA THR A 12 6.10 1.50 -14.58
C THR A 12 4.98 2.29 -13.92
N PHE A 13 4.48 3.35 -14.57
CA PHE A 13 3.37 4.16 -14.07
C PHE A 13 2.03 3.41 -14.10
N TYR A 14 1.80 2.53 -15.08
CA TYR A 14 0.56 1.75 -15.08
C TYR A 14 0.57 0.69 -13.99
N ILE A 15 1.73 0.04 -13.79
CA ILE A 15 1.92 -0.97 -12.74
C ILE A 15 1.61 -0.37 -11.35
N SER A 16 2.05 0.86 -11.08
CA SER A 16 1.78 1.53 -9.81
C SER A 16 0.30 1.76 -9.54
N VAL A 17 -0.43 2.29 -10.53
CA VAL A 17 -1.86 2.57 -10.41
C VAL A 17 -2.64 1.27 -10.21
N TYR A 18 -2.28 0.19 -10.90
CA TYR A 18 -2.91 -1.12 -10.69
C TYR A 18 -2.71 -1.65 -9.28
N ILE A 19 -1.51 -1.51 -8.71
CA ILE A 19 -1.24 -1.91 -7.32
C ILE A 19 -2.11 -1.09 -6.35
N LEU A 20 -2.19 0.22 -6.52
CA LEU A 20 -3.00 1.10 -5.66
C LEU A 20 -4.49 0.73 -5.71
N ILE A 21 -5.03 0.48 -6.91
CA ILE A 21 -6.42 0.06 -7.10
C ILE A 21 -6.66 -1.31 -6.44
N ALA A 22 -5.75 -2.26 -6.61
CA ALA A 22 -5.86 -3.59 -6.01
C ALA A 22 -5.87 -3.52 -4.48
N VAL A 23 -4.93 -2.79 -3.88
CA VAL A 23 -4.87 -2.59 -2.43
C VAL A 23 -6.14 -1.92 -1.91
N GLY A 24 -6.59 -0.83 -2.56
CA GLY A 24 -7.81 -0.13 -2.17
C GLY A 24 -9.07 -1.01 -2.24
N ALA A 25 -9.20 -1.81 -3.29
CA ALA A 25 -10.32 -2.75 -3.45
C ALA A 25 -10.30 -3.84 -2.38
N VAL A 26 -9.13 -4.39 -2.05
CA VAL A 26 -8.98 -5.39 -0.97
C VAL A 26 -9.38 -4.79 0.38
N MET A 27 -8.89 -3.58 0.71
CA MET A 27 -9.24 -2.90 1.96
C MET A 27 -10.74 -2.61 2.07
N MET A 28 -11.37 -2.17 0.98
CA MET A 28 -12.81 -1.94 0.93
C MET A 28 -13.61 -3.24 1.15
N PHE A 29 -13.19 -4.34 0.52
CA PHE A 29 -13.86 -5.63 0.66
C PHE A 29 -13.70 -6.21 2.08
N VAL A 30 -12.49 -6.17 2.63
CA VAL A 30 -12.20 -6.63 4.00
C VAL A 30 -12.95 -5.81 5.03
N GLY A 31 -12.97 -4.48 4.89
CA GLY A 31 -13.74 -3.58 5.76
C GLY A 31 -15.25 -3.81 5.65
N PHE A 32 -15.77 -4.02 4.44
CA PHE A 32 -17.18 -4.37 4.23
C PHE A 32 -17.55 -5.66 4.97
N LEU A 33 -16.76 -6.73 4.84
CA LEU A 33 -17.02 -8.00 5.52
C LEU A 33 -16.95 -7.88 7.05
N GLY A 34 -16.00 -7.09 7.57
CA GLY A 34 -15.91 -6.82 9.01
C GLY A 34 -17.14 -6.07 9.53
N CYS A 35 -17.52 -4.96 8.89
CA CYS A 35 -18.68 -4.17 9.28
C CYS A 35 -20.00 -4.94 9.11
N TYR A 36 -20.22 -5.58 7.96
CA TYR A 36 -21.42 -6.40 7.73
C TYR A 36 -21.47 -7.62 8.65
N GLY A 37 -20.33 -8.25 8.94
CA GLY A 37 -20.23 -9.38 9.86
C GLY A 37 -20.67 -9.04 11.27
N ALA A 38 -20.29 -7.85 11.75
CA ALA A 38 -20.71 -7.34 13.05
C ALA A 38 -22.22 -6.99 13.06
N ILE A 39 -22.73 -6.34 12.01
CA ILE A 39 -24.15 -5.91 11.95
C ILE A 39 -25.09 -7.10 11.80
N GLN A 40 -24.76 -8.07 10.96
CA GLN A 40 -25.63 -9.22 10.67
C GLN A 40 -25.56 -10.32 11.75
N GLU A 41 -24.68 -10.17 12.74
CA GLU A 41 -24.37 -11.20 13.75
C GLU A 41 -24.11 -12.58 13.12
N SER A 42 -23.59 -12.61 11.88
CA SER A 42 -23.40 -13.85 11.13
C SER A 42 -22.04 -14.46 11.42
N GLN A 43 -22.05 -15.63 12.06
CA GLN A 43 -20.83 -16.39 12.38
C GLN A 43 -20.01 -16.76 11.13
N CYS A 44 -20.69 -17.06 10.01
CA CYS A 44 -20.01 -17.41 8.77
C CYS A 44 -19.26 -16.20 8.19
N LEU A 45 -19.89 -15.02 8.16
CA LEU A 45 -19.28 -13.81 7.61
C LEU A 45 -18.08 -13.35 8.47
N LEU A 46 -18.24 -13.39 9.79
CA LEU A 46 -17.18 -13.06 10.74
C LEU A 46 -16.01 -14.06 10.69
N GLY A 47 -16.30 -15.35 10.43
CA GLY A 47 -15.29 -16.37 10.16
C GLY A 47 -14.50 -16.11 8.87
N THR A 48 -15.17 -15.71 7.77
CA THR A 48 -14.47 -15.34 6.53
C THR A 48 -13.57 -14.11 6.70
N PHE A 49 -14.03 -13.12 7.47
CA PHE A 49 -13.23 -11.95 7.83
C PHE A 49 -11.97 -12.35 8.62
N PHE A 50 -12.11 -13.20 9.64
CA PHE A 50 -10.97 -13.71 10.42
C PHE A 50 -9.94 -14.45 9.55
N PHE A 51 -10.41 -15.30 8.63
CA PHE A 51 -9.52 -16.01 7.71
C PHE A 51 -8.76 -15.04 6.79
N MET A 52 -9.44 -14.04 6.25
CA MET A 52 -8.81 -13.00 5.42
C MET A 52 -7.76 -12.21 6.21
N LEU A 53 -8.02 -11.88 7.49
CA LEU A 53 -7.03 -11.21 8.35
C LEU A 53 -5.78 -12.07 8.60
N ILE A 54 -5.93 -13.38 8.80
CA ILE A 54 -4.78 -14.29 8.91
C ILE A 54 -3.96 -14.29 7.61
N CYS A 55 -4.62 -14.37 6.46
CA CYS A 55 -3.94 -14.31 5.17
C CYS A 55 -3.19 -12.99 4.99
N LEU A 56 -3.81 -11.85 5.33
CA LEU A 56 -3.16 -10.54 5.27
C LEU A 56 -1.94 -10.45 6.20
N PHE A 57 -2.06 -10.93 7.43
CA PHE A 57 -0.94 -10.94 8.39
C PHE A 57 0.23 -11.81 7.87
N ALA A 58 -0.07 -12.99 7.32
CA ALA A 58 0.95 -13.84 6.71
C ALA A 58 1.62 -13.17 5.49
N CYS A 59 0.84 -12.50 4.64
CA CYS A 59 1.37 -11.71 3.53
C CYS A 59 2.23 -10.54 4.00
N GLU A 60 1.84 -9.84 5.08
CA GLU A 60 2.59 -8.73 5.64
C GLU A 60 3.94 -9.19 6.20
N VAL A 61 3.97 -10.31 6.94
CA VAL A 61 5.22 -10.90 7.43
C VAL A 61 6.10 -11.38 6.28
N ALA A 62 5.52 -12.05 5.28
CA ALA A 62 6.26 -12.52 4.10
C ALA A 62 6.85 -11.34 3.30
N ALA A 63 6.06 -10.30 3.06
CA ALA A 63 6.50 -9.08 2.37
C ALA A 63 7.54 -8.31 3.20
N GLY A 64 7.43 -8.30 4.53
CA GLY A 64 8.43 -7.71 5.42
C GLY A 64 9.77 -8.44 5.36
N ILE A 65 9.76 -9.78 5.39
CA ILE A 65 10.99 -10.59 5.30
C ILE A 65 11.63 -10.46 3.92
N TRP A 66 10.85 -10.64 2.84
CA TRP A 66 11.33 -10.47 1.48
C TRP A 66 11.83 -9.03 1.26
N GLY A 67 11.08 -8.08 1.82
CA GLY A 67 11.38 -6.66 1.90
C GLY A 67 12.78 -6.37 2.40
N PHE A 68 13.06 -6.93 3.58
CA PHE A 68 14.31 -6.75 4.28
C PHE A 68 15.47 -7.50 3.60
N SER A 69 15.22 -8.73 3.13
CA SER A 69 16.22 -9.57 2.44
C SER A 69 16.71 -8.93 1.14
N ASN A 70 15.81 -8.24 0.42
CA ASN A 70 16.07 -7.66 -0.90
C ASN A 70 15.99 -6.12 -0.90
N ARG A 71 16.40 -5.48 0.21
CA ARG A 71 16.33 -4.02 0.40
C ARG A 71 16.91 -3.20 -0.76
N ASP A 72 18.02 -3.66 -1.36
CA ASP A 72 18.70 -2.95 -2.47
C ASP A 72 17.90 -3.02 -3.78
N THR A 73 17.05 -4.02 -3.94
CA THR A 73 16.14 -4.15 -5.09
C THR A 73 14.93 -3.25 -4.89
N ILE A 74 14.38 -3.23 -3.67
CA ILE A 74 13.18 -2.44 -3.35
C ILE A 74 13.45 -0.95 -3.36
N SER A 75 14.64 -0.51 -2.92
CA SER A 75 15.01 0.91 -3.04
C SER A 75 15.07 1.34 -4.51
N LYS A 76 15.66 0.52 -5.39
CA LYS A 76 15.71 0.78 -6.84
C LYS A 76 14.32 0.80 -7.48
N GLU A 77 13.45 -0.14 -7.12
CA GLU A 77 12.07 -0.15 -7.62
C GLU A 77 11.28 1.07 -7.14
N MET A 78 11.41 1.46 -5.87
CA MET A 78 10.78 2.70 -5.35
C MET A 78 11.30 3.94 -6.06
N ILE A 79 12.60 4.02 -6.31
CA ILE A 79 13.22 5.11 -7.06
C ILE A 79 12.62 5.20 -8.46
N ASN A 80 12.61 4.09 -9.21
CA ASN A 80 12.07 4.04 -10.57
C ASN A 80 10.57 4.37 -10.60
N PHE A 81 9.84 3.96 -9.57
CA PHE A 81 8.44 4.30 -9.39
C PHE A 81 8.23 5.80 -9.18
N TYR A 82 9.04 6.41 -8.30
CA TYR A 82 8.93 7.81 -7.97
C TYR A 82 9.28 8.71 -9.16
N ASP A 83 10.36 8.39 -9.88
CA ASP A 83 10.74 9.09 -11.11
C ASP A 83 9.63 9.01 -12.17
N ALA A 84 9.05 7.82 -12.38
CA ALA A 84 7.95 7.64 -13.33
C ALA A 84 6.70 8.45 -12.95
N ALA A 85 6.40 8.58 -11.65
CA ALA A 85 5.31 9.40 -11.16
C ALA A 85 5.60 10.90 -11.30
N TYR A 86 6.84 11.32 -11.01
CA TYR A 86 7.26 12.70 -11.08
C TYR A 86 7.26 13.24 -12.51
N ILE A 87 7.84 12.51 -13.46
CA ILE A 87 7.89 12.91 -14.88
C ILE A 87 6.47 13.18 -15.40
N LYS A 88 5.52 12.28 -15.09
CA LYS A 88 4.12 12.47 -15.46
C LYS A 88 3.47 13.69 -14.79
N SER A 89 3.87 14.01 -13.55
CA SER A 89 3.35 15.18 -12.85
C SER A 89 3.88 16.50 -13.44
N VAL A 90 5.13 16.52 -13.92
CA VAL A 90 5.77 17.68 -14.56
C VAL A 90 5.18 17.99 -15.93
N ASP A 91 4.82 16.97 -16.72
CA ASP A 91 4.17 17.16 -18.04
C ASP A 91 2.84 17.92 -17.94
N VAL A 92 2.16 17.88 -16.78
CA VAL A 92 0.90 18.62 -16.53
C VAL A 92 1.15 20.08 -16.13
N VAL A 93 2.37 20.44 -15.74
CA VAL A 93 2.78 21.79 -15.32
C VAL A 93 3.39 22.55 -16.51
N ASP A 94 2.78 22.46 -17.70
CA ASP A 94 3.19 23.27 -18.84
C ASP A 94 2.77 24.73 -18.63
N SER A 95 3.72 25.52 -18.15
CA SER A 95 3.72 26.97 -18.24
C SER A 95 4.84 27.37 -19.22
N PRO A 96 4.58 28.23 -20.22
CA PRO A 96 5.36 28.33 -21.46
C PRO A 96 6.78 28.94 -21.35
N THR A 97 7.44 28.97 -20.18
CA THR A 97 8.68 29.75 -19.97
C THR A 97 9.82 29.00 -19.27
N LYS A 98 9.90 27.65 -19.30
CA LYS A 98 10.84 26.92 -18.40
C LYS A 98 11.63 25.73 -18.99
N THR A 99 11.83 25.61 -20.29
CA THR A 99 12.61 24.47 -20.87
C THR A 99 14.04 24.33 -20.30
N ALA A 100 14.69 25.44 -19.94
CA ALA A 100 16.00 25.41 -19.25
C ALA A 100 15.89 25.13 -17.75
N ALA A 101 14.83 25.60 -17.10
CA ALA A 101 14.61 25.40 -15.67
C ALA A 101 14.17 23.96 -15.34
N ILE A 102 13.39 23.31 -16.21
CA ILE A 102 12.99 21.91 -16.08
C ILE A 102 14.21 21.00 -16.09
N LYS A 103 15.16 21.17 -17.02
CA LYS A 103 16.39 20.36 -17.05
C LYS A 103 17.22 20.47 -15.77
N VAL A 104 17.30 21.68 -15.19
CA VAL A 104 18.02 21.88 -13.92
C VAL A 104 17.25 21.25 -12.76
N LEU A 105 15.91 21.37 -12.75
CA LEU A 105 15.04 20.73 -11.76
C LEU A 105 15.06 19.21 -11.85
N GLU A 106 15.13 18.64 -13.05
CA GLU A 106 15.20 17.21 -13.33
C GLU A 106 16.52 16.62 -12.81
N VAL A 107 17.65 17.28 -13.09
CA VAL A 107 18.96 16.90 -12.51
C VAL A 107 18.95 17.04 -10.98
N PHE A 108 18.35 18.11 -10.44
CA PHE A 108 18.26 18.30 -8.99
C PHE A 108 17.35 17.24 -8.35
N HIS A 109 16.27 16.85 -9.01
CA HIS A 109 15.29 15.87 -8.55
C HIS A 109 15.85 14.45 -8.59
N GLU A 110 16.47 14.06 -9.71
CA GLU A 110 17.13 12.76 -9.89
C GLU A 110 18.23 12.58 -8.84
N THR A 111 19.03 13.61 -8.56
CA THR A 111 20.10 13.49 -7.56
C THR A 111 19.58 13.56 -6.12
N SER A 112 18.68 14.50 -5.81
CA SER A 112 18.27 14.78 -4.42
C SER A 112 17.24 13.78 -3.89
N CYS A 113 16.30 13.34 -4.72
CA CYS A 113 15.27 12.40 -4.27
C CYS A 113 15.85 10.99 -4.13
N HIS A 114 16.68 10.54 -5.07
CA HIS A 114 17.35 9.24 -4.97
C HIS A 114 18.23 9.15 -3.73
N LEU A 115 18.99 10.21 -3.42
CA LEU A 115 19.80 10.27 -2.20
C LEU A 115 18.91 10.23 -0.95
N LYS A 116 17.82 10.99 -0.91
CA LYS A 116 16.90 11.01 0.24
C LYS A 116 16.15 9.70 0.44
N LEU A 117 15.83 9.00 -0.65
CA LEU A 117 15.13 7.73 -0.63
C LEU A 117 16.06 6.59 -0.20
N ASN A 118 17.30 6.57 -0.71
CA ASN A 118 18.33 5.67 -0.20
C ASN A 118 18.68 5.97 1.27
N ASP A 119 18.75 7.24 1.67
CA ASP A 119 18.90 7.66 3.07
C ASP A 119 17.74 7.19 3.95
N LEU A 120 16.51 7.22 3.43
CA LEU A 120 15.34 6.64 4.10
C LEU A 120 15.49 5.14 4.33
N PHE A 121 15.98 4.39 3.34
CA PHE A 121 16.22 2.95 3.45
C PHE A 121 17.47 2.57 4.25
N SER A 122 18.50 3.43 4.32
CA SER A 122 19.73 3.12 5.06
C SER A 122 19.71 3.65 6.50
N GLU A 123 19.31 4.90 6.70
CA GLU A 123 19.40 5.57 8.01
C GLU A 123 18.04 5.63 8.74
N LYS A 124 16.93 5.70 7.99
CA LYS A 124 15.57 5.84 8.56
C LYS A 124 14.68 4.62 8.36
N LEU A 125 15.28 3.45 8.12
CA LEU A 125 14.53 2.19 7.97
C LEU A 125 13.68 1.88 9.22
N TYR A 126 14.09 2.40 10.38
CA TYR A 126 13.31 2.36 11.61
C TYR A 126 11.92 3.01 11.48
N LEU A 127 11.74 4.08 10.70
CA LEU A 127 10.43 4.71 10.50
C LEU A 127 9.49 3.79 9.71
N ILE A 128 10.00 3.15 8.67
CA ILE A 128 9.24 2.17 7.86
C ILE A 128 8.93 0.94 8.72
N GLY A 129 9.90 0.45 9.49
CA GLY A 129 9.71 -0.66 10.42
C GLY A 129 8.69 -0.34 11.52
N LEU A 130 8.68 0.89 12.04
CA LEU A 130 7.69 1.34 13.02
C LEU A 130 6.29 1.41 12.40
N ALA A 131 6.16 1.92 11.18
CA ALA A 131 4.89 1.94 10.47
C ALA A 131 4.35 0.51 10.25
N ALA A 132 5.19 -0.42 9.77
CA ALA A 132 4.82 -1.82 9.59
C ALA A 132 4.46 -2.50 10.93
N LEU A 133 5.18 -2.22 12.01
CA LEU A 133 4.86 -2.73 13.34
C LEU A 133 3.48 -2.24 13.81
N VAL A 134 3.15 -0.97 13.58
CA VAL A 134 1.84 -0.42 13.95
C VAL A 134 0.72 -1.12 13.19
N VAL A 135 0.89 -1.35 11.88
CA VAL A 135 -0.09 -2.08 11.05
C VAL A 135 -0.27 -3.51 11.56
N ALA A 136 0.82 -4.23 11.82
CA ALA A 136 0.78 -5.58 12.38
C ALA A 136 0.06 -5.63 13.74
N VAL A 137 0.31 -4.65 14.62
CA VAL A 137 -0.37 -4.56 15.92
C VAL A 137 -1.87 -4.31 15.76
N ILE A 138 -2.28 -3.43 14.85
CA ILE A 138 -3.69 -3.19 14.54
C ILE A 138 -4.36 -4.47 14.06
N MET A 139 -3.75 -5.22 13.14
CA MET A 139 -4.29 -6.50 12.66
C MET A 139 -4.47 -7.52 13.78
N ILE A 140 -3.53 -7.59 14.73
CA ILE A 140 -3.65 -8.47 15.90
C ILE A 140 -4.84 -8.09 16.78
N PHE A 141 -5.04 -6.79 17.03
CA PHE A 141 -6.22 -6.34 17.76
C PHE A 141 -7.51 -6.65 17.01
N GLU A 142 -7.55 -6.47 15.69
CA GLU A 142 -8.70 -6.85 14.85
C GLU A 142 -8.99 -8.36 14.94
N MET A 143 -7.97 -9.22 14.90
CA MET A 143 -8.11 -10.66 15.07
C MET A 143 -8.69 -11.04 16.45
N ILE A 144 -8.20 -10.39 17.52
CA ILE A 144 -8.70 -10.62 18.89
C ILE A 144 -10.17 -10.19 19.01
N PHE A 145 -10.50 -8.97 18.57
CA PHE A 145 -11.87 -8.47 18.62
C PHE A 145 -12.82 -9.33 17.79
N THR A 146 -12.37 -9.79 16.62
CA THR A 146 -13.14 -10.73 15.78
C THR A 146 -13.46 -12.02 16.53
N MET A 147 -12.48 -12.61 17.22
CA MET A 147 -12.69 -13.83 18.01
C MET A 147 -13.60 -13.63 19.23
N VAL A 148 -13.44 -12.51 19.94
CA VAL A 148 -14.31 -12.15 21.06
C VAL A 148 -15.75 -11.94 20.57
N LEU A 149 -15.94 -11.24 19.45
CA LEU A 149 -17.26 -11.02 18.87
C LEU A 149 -17.89 -12.32 18.36
N CYS A 150 -17.11 -13.18 17.68
CA CYS A 150 -17.54 -14.54 17.30
C CYS A 150 -18.06 -15.30 18.52
N CYS A 151 -17.27 -15.35 19.60
CA CYS A 151 -17.65 -16.03 20.83
C CYS A 151 -18.91 -15.42 21.47
N GLY A 152 -19.02 -14.09 21.48
CA GLY A 152 -20.17 -13.37 22.00
C GLY A 152 -21.46 -13.76 21.28
N ILE A 153 -21.46 -13.73 19.96
CA ILE A 153 -22.61 -14.11 19.13
C ILE A 153 -22.92 -15.61 19.30
N ARG A 154 -21.92 -16.50 19.27
CA ARG A 154 -22.13 -17.95 19.46
C ARG A 154 -22.80 -18.27 20.79
N ASN A 155 -22.47 -17.52 21.84
CA ASN A 155 -23.09 -17.67 23.15
C ASN A 155 -24.50 -17.03 23.22
N ALA A 156 -24.76 -16.01 22.40
CA ALA A 156 -26.05 -15.32 22.33
C ALA A 156 -27.11 -16.07 21.49
N THR A 157 -26.70 -16.91 20.54
CA THR A 157 -27.57 -17.85 19.84
C THR A 157 -27.43 -19.27 20.41
N PRO A 158 -28.00 -19.60 21.59
CA PRO A 158 -28.13 -20.98 22.00
C PRO A 158 -29.09 -21.67 21.03
N VAL A 159 -28.64 -22.75 20.40
CA VAL A 159 -29.47 -23.61 19.56
C VAL A 159 -30.61 -24.18 20.42
N TYR A 160 -31.81 -23.63 20.25
CA TYR A 160 -33.09 -24.29 20.52
C TYR A 160 -33.88 -24.34 19.23
#